data_AF-A0A958HWF6-F1
#
_entry.id   AF-A0A958HWF6-F1
#
_cell.length_a   1.000
_cell.length_b   1.000
_cell.length_c   1.000
_cell.angle_alpha   90.00
_cell.angle_beta   90.00
_cell.angle_gamma   90.00
#
_symmetry.space_group_name_H-M   'P 1'
#
loop_
_entity.id
_entity.type
_entity.pdbx_description
1 polymer ?
#
loop_
_entity_poly.entity_id
_entity_poly.type
_entity_poly.pdbx_seq_one_letter_code
_entity_poly.pdbx_strand_id
1 'polypeptide(L)'
;FNKAQQMGQPAVINLSLGGQFGSHDGTSLYEQALDNLTGPGKIIVAAAGNEGSDLIHTGYTTQPGSSYNDALETIWVATGGLTAVDMWYNPGNISVGLAAYDMFGSLIGYTDPVAPGQLVENLLFSVSGFTYGKVTIDAQTVSDPNNGASRVVVVIDSDNGIYPIGTVFWSLYTFGSGSFDAWVITGGNFTLDASAWIIPGNNDKSVGIPSTSLKTISVGSYVTKNQWIDINSNTQTQLNSQGLPVTIGAISEFSSHGPSRDGRVQPDVSAPGEAIISALSYDLTLGVGVNASDILWTGKHRKMQGTSMASPHITGVIGLMLERNGTLTPDAARNILKGTARSDGFTGTVPNNIFGSGKVDAYDAVSTVVAGLERIDPALPEA
;
A
#
# COMPACT_ATOMS: atom_id res chain seq x y z
N PHE A 1 10.98 -20.57 1.12
CA PHE A 1 12.15 -21.04 0.35
C PHE A 1 12.74 -22.37 0.82
N ASN A 2 12.93 -22.64 2.13
CA ASN A 2 13.55 -23.89 2.61
C ASN A 2 12.92 -25.18 2.04
N LYS A 3 11.58 -25.24 1.95
CA LYS A 3 10.89 -26.40 1.35
C LYS A 3 11.25 -26.61 -0.12
N ALA A 4 11.29 -25.55 -0.92
CA ALA A 4 11.69 -25.63 -2.32
C ALA A 4 13.16 -26.06 -2.47
N GLN A 5 14.04 -25.56 -1.60
CA GLN A 5 15.44 -26.00 -1.54
C GLN A 5 15.57 -27.49 -1.22
N GLN A 6 14.79 -28.02 -0.27
CA GLN A 6 14.76 -29.47 0.03
C GLN A 6 14.28 -30.30 -1.16
N MET A 7 13.44 -29.73 -2.03
CA MET A 7 12.93 -30.37 -3.24
C MET A 7 13.81 -30.12 -4.47
N GLY A 8 14.90 -29.36 -4.34
CA GLY A 8 15.76 -28.99 -5.49
C GLY A 8 15.06 -28.10 -6.52
N GLN A 9 14.05 -27.32 -6.11
CA GLN A 9 13.22 -26.52 -7.00
C GLN A 9 13.41 -25.02 -6.78
N PRO A 10 13.28 -24.19 -7.85
CA PRO A 10 13.08 -22.76 -7.67
C PRO A 10 11.73 -22.49 -6.99
N ALA A 11 11.57 -21.28 -6.47
CA ALA A 11 10.31 -20.84 -5.89
C ALA A 11 10.06 -19.36 -6.13
N VAL A 12 8.78 -19.07 -6.31
CA VAL A 12 8.23 -17.72 -6.26
C VAL A 12 7.23 -17.66 -5.09
N ILE A 13 7.34 -16.63 -4.26
CA ILE A 13 6.44 -16.39 -3.13
C ILE A 13 5.52 -15.23 -3.50
N ASN A 14 4.22 -15.44 -3.30
CA ASN A 14 3.19 -14.41 -3.44
C ASN A 14 2.85 -13.80 -2.07
N LEU A 15 3.01 -12.48 -1.94
CA LEU A 15 2.60 -11.69 -0.78
C LEU A 15 1.39 -10.84 -1.16
N SER A 16 0.20 -11.41 -1.05
CA SER A 16 -1.09 -10.68 -1.17
C SER A 16 -1.43 -9.97 0.15
N LEU A 17 -0.51 -9.14 0.63
CA LEU A 17 -0.58 -8.40 1.88
C LEU A 17 0.28 -7.13 1.77
N GLY A 18 0.04 -6.19 2.68
CA GLY A 18 0.86 -5.01 2.86
C GLY A 18 0.32 -4.10 3.94
N GLY A 19 0.99 -2.97 4.15
CA GLY A 19 0.55 -1.95 5.09
C GLY A 19 1.29 -0.64 4.89
N GLN A 20 0.86 0.37 5.66
CA GLN A 20 1.33 1.75 5.52
C GLN A 20 2.34 2.16 6.61
N PHE A 21 2.68 1.27 7.53
CA PHE A 21 3.60 1.55 8.64
C PHE A 21 5.06 1.38 8.22
N GLY A 22 5.78 2.49 8.13
CA GLY A 22 7.17 2.56 7.71
C GLY A 22 7.43 3.67 6.70
N SER A 23 8.68 3.74 6.22
CA SER A 23 9.18 4.85 5.41
C SER A 23 8.83 4.76 3.92
N HIS A 24 8.31 3.64 3.42
CA HIS A 24 7.95 3.46 2.00
C HIS A 24 9.10 3.68 1.01
N ASP A 25 10.33 3.42 1.42
CA ASP A 25 11.55 3.62 0.61
C ASP A 25 12.40 2.36 0.50
N GLY A 26 11.89 1.20 0.92
CA GLY A 26 12.63 -0.07 0.86
C GLY A 26 13.60 -0.29 2.02
N THR A 27 13.71 0.64 2.98
CA THR A 27 14.72 0.54 4.04
C THR A 27 14.19 -0.05 5.35
N SER A 28 12.91 -0.41 5.47
CA SER A 28 12.44 -1.06 6.69
C SER A 28 13.15 -2.42 6.89
N LEU A 29 13.34 -2.83 8.14
CA LEU A 29 13.93 -4.15 8.44
C LEU A 29 13.12 -5.30 7.83
N TYR A 30 11.80 -5.13 7.70
CA TYR A 30 10.94 -6.10 7.05
C TYR A 30 11.27 -6.25 5.56
N GLU A 31 11.40 -5.13 4.85
CA GLU A 31 11.77 -5.11 3.42
C GLU A 31 13.18 -5.64 3.19
N GLN A 32 14.15 -5.20 4.00
CA GLN A 32 15.53 -5.70 3.93
C GLN A 32 15.59 -7.21 4.18
N ALA A 33 14.79 -7.73 5.12
CA ALA A 33 14.71 -9.17 5.36
C ALA A 33 14.16 -9.92 4.14
N LEU A 34 13.11 -9.41 3.50
CA LEU A 34 12.57 -10.00 2.27
C LEU A 34 13.59 -9.95 1.13
N ASP A 35 14.26 -8.81 0.94
CA ASP A 35 15.29 -8.64 -0.09
C ASP A 35 16.45 -9.63 0.10
N ASN A 36 16.88 -9.87 1.34
CA ASN A 36 17.93 -10.82 1.67
C ASN A 36 17.49 -12.29 1.53
N LEU A 37 16.19 -12.58 1.53
CA LEU A 37 15.66 -13.92 1.27
C LEU A 37 15.60 -14.24 -0.24
N THR A 38 15.64 -13.22 -1.10
CA THR A 38 15.63 -13.39 -2.56
C THR A 38 17.00 -13.72 -3.14
N GLY A 39 17.04 -14.24 -4.37
CA GLY A 39 18.26 -14.62 -5.07
C GLY A 39 17.97 -15.47 -6.31
N PRO A 40 18.98 -16.07 -6.97
CA PRO A 40 18.77 -16.99 -8.09
C PRO A 40 17.74 -18.08 -7.74
N GLY A 41 16.67 -18.16 -8.53
CA GLY A 41 15.57 -19.12 -8.32
C GLY A 41 14.68 -18.84 -7.10
N LYS A 42 14.84 -17.70 -6.42
CA LYS A 42 14.08 -17.30 -5.22
C LYS A 42 13.53 -15.89 -5.42
N ILE A 43 12.27 -15.80 -5.84
CA ILE A 43 11.63 -14.53 -6.23
C ILE A 43 10.43 -14.26 -5.31
N ILE A 44 10.18 -12.99 -4.98
CA ILE A 44 9.02 -12.56 -4.20
C ILE A 44 8.22 -11.56 -5.02
N VAL A 45 6.90 -11.74 -5.04
CA VAL A 45 5.92 -10.83 -5.65
C VAL A 45 5.05 -10.26 -4.54
N ALA A 46 4.80 -8.96 -4.56
CA ALA A 46 3.97 -8.27 -3.58
C ALA A 46 2.84 -7.49 -4.28
N ALA A 47 1.66 -7.52 -3.68
CA ALA A 47 0.55 -6.68 -4.09
C ALA A 47 0.84 -5.21 -3.73
N ALA A 48 0.51 -4.26 -4.61
CA ALA A 48 0.81 -2.84 -4.39
C ALA A 48 0.02 -2.22 -3.22
N GLY A 49 -1.13 -2.78 -2.85
CA GLY A 49 -2.07 -2.19 -1.89
C GLY A 49 -3.43 -1.88 -2.53
N ASN A 50 -4.42 -1.56 -1.70
CA ASN A 50 -5.80 -1.25 -2.15
C ASN A 50 -6.24 0.15 -1.70
N GLU A 51 -5.30 1.03 -1.41
CA GLU A 51 -5.51 2.37 -0.86
C GLU A 51 -5.39 3.47 -1.94
N GLY A 52 -5.43 3.09 -3.23
CA GLY A 52 -5.27 4.02 -4.36
C GLY A 52 -6.37 5.08 -4.48
N SER A 53 -7.50 4.90 -3.82
CA SER A 53 -8.58 5.89 -3.70
C SER A 53 -8.63 6.59 -2.35
N ASP A 54 -7.81 6.15 -1.41
CA ASP A 54 -7.94 6.55 -0.01
C ASP A 54 -7.01 7.73 0.26
N LEU A 55 -7.52 8.74 0.94
CA LEU A 55 -6.77 9.96 1.26
C LEU A 55 -5.88 9.74 2.48
N ILE A 56 -5.05 8.71 2.42
CA ILE A 56 -4.20 8.28 3.53
C ILE A 56 -2.88 9.03 3.58
N HIS A 57 -2.49 9.76 2.53
CA HIS A 57 -1.19 10.41 2.46
C HIS A 57 -1.33 11.94 2.48
N THR A 58 -0.33 12.61 3.06
CA THR A 58 -0.11 14.04 2.88
C THR A 58 1.38 14.33 3.03
N GLY A 59 1.83 15.41 2.40
CA GLY A 59 3.22 15.83 2.46
C GLY A 59 3.38 17.23 1.92
N TYR A 60 4.18 18.04 2.61
CA TYR A 60 4.46 19.41 2.21
C TYR A 60 5.76 19.92 2.83
N THR A 61 6.27 21.04 2.30
CA THR A 61 7.39 21.76 2.90
C THR A 61 6.87 22.65 4.02
N THR A 62 7.41 22.46 5.22
CA THR A 62 6.99 23.21 6.40
C THR A 62 7.42 24.68 6.33
N GLN A 63 6.71 25.54 7.06
CA GLN A 63 7.03 26.95 7.18
C GLN A 63 7.73 27.24 8.52
N PRO A 64 8.65 28.22 8.56
CA PRO A 64 9.17 28.73 9.82
C PRO A 64 8.02 29.31 10.66
N GLY A 65 8.06 29.07 11.96
CA GLY A 65 7.05 29.57 12.89
C GLY A 65 7.45 29.29 14.33
N SER A 66 6.75 29.94 15.26
CA SER A 66 6.97 29.73 16.71
C SER A 66 5.67 29.50 17.48
N SER A 67 4.53 29.55 16.81
CA SER A 67 3.21 29.37 17.40
C SER A 67 2.31 28.55 16.49
N TYR A 68 1.24 28.00 17.06
CA TYR A 68 0.19 27.29 16.33
C TYR A 68 -0.37 28.09 15.15
N ASN A 69 -0.60 29.40 15.33
CA ASN A 69 -1.19 30.26 14.30
C ASN A 69 -0.31 30.48 13.07
N ASP A 70 0.98 30.12 13.15
CA ASP A 70 1.93 30.22 12.05
C ASP A 70 2.10 28.88 11.31
N ALA A 71 1.46 27.82 11.79
CA ALA A 71 1.67 26.46 11.31
C ALA A 71 0.93 26.18 10.00
N LEU A 72 1.52 25.30 9.19
CA LEU A 72 0.75 24.58 8.18
C LEU A 72 0.09 23.37 8.84
N GLU A 73 -1.09 23.03 8.34
CA GLU A 73 -1.97 22.03 8.93
C GLU A 73 -2.48 21.05 7.88
N THR A 74 -2.94 19.88 8.31
CA THR A 74 -3.72 18.96 7.49
C THR A 74 -4.81 18.35 8.36
N ILE A 75 -6.04 18.34 7.84
CA ILE A 75 -7.19 17.83 8.60
C ILE A 75 -7.33 16.32 8.41
N TRP A 76 -7.52 15.64 9.52
CA TRP A 76 -7.58 14.20 9.68
C TRP A 76 -8.87 13.81 10.38
N VAL A 77 -9.62 12.90 9.76
CA VAL A 77 -10.84 12.31 10.33
C VAL A 77 -10.49 10.97 10.96
N ALA A 78 -10.84 10.80 12.24
CA ALA A 78 -10.70 9.55 12.96
C ALA A 78 -12.00 8.74 12.92
N THR A 79 -11.94 7.43 12.67
CA THR A 79 -13.10 6.53 12.64
C THR A 79 -13.44 5.90 14.00
N GLY A 80 -12.66 6.20 15.05
CA GLY A 80 -12.84 5.69 16.41
C GLY A 80 -11.88 4.56 16.81
N GLY A 81 -11.86 4.19 18.10
CA GLY A 81 -10.96 3.17 18.64
C GLY A 81 -9.54 3.71 18.78
N LEU A 82 -8.72 3.50 17.76
CA LEU A 82 -7.36 4.02 17.67
C LEU A 82 -7.11 4.47 16.23
N THR A 83 -6.53 5.66 16.08
CA THR A 83 -6.05 6.14 14.79
C THR A 83 -4.62 6.62 14.91
N ALA A 84 -3.83 6.48 13.85
CA ALA A 84 -2.44 6.89 13.88
C ALA A 84 -1.94 7.40 12.53
N VAL A 85 -0.97 8.31 12.59
CA VAL A 85 -0.21 8.84 11.46
C VAL A 85 1.27 8.52 11.67
N ASP A 86 1.91 8.02 10.62
CA ASP A 86 3.36 7.76 10.56
C ASP A 86 4.01 8.75 9.59
N MET A 87 4.83 9.65 10.11
CA MET A 87 5.44 10.76 9.37
C MET A 87 6.96 10.57 9.29
N TRP A 88 7.51 10.77 8.09
CA TRP A 88 8.92 10.60 7.79
C TRP A 88 9.50 11.81 7.05
N TYR A 89 10.68 12.28 7.45
CA TYR A 89 11.35 13.41 6.80
C TYR A 89 12.86 13.32 6.83
N ASN A 90 13.52 13.83 5.78
CA ASN A 90 14.97 14.00 5.72
C ASN A 90 15.33 14.96 4.57
N PRO A 91 16.17 16.00 4.77
CA PRO A 91 16.59 16.57 6.05
C PRO A 91 15.49 17.47 6.64
N GLY A 92 15.61 17.81 7.92
CA GLY A 92 14.72 18.81 8.52
C GLY A 92 14.82 18.89 10.04
N ASN A 93 14.20 19.92 10.58
CA ASN A 93 13.91 20.11 11.98
C ASN A 93 12.44 20.51 12.05
N ILE A 94 11.56 19.52 12.20
CA ILE A 94 10.11 19.70 12.16
C ILE A 94 9.56 19.38 13.54
N SER A 95 8.92 20.36 14.17
CA SER A 95 8.11 20.14 15.36
C SER A 95 6.68 19.85 14.94
N VAL A 96 6.05 18.91 15.65
CA VAL A 96 4.71 18.40 15.31
C VAL A 96 3.81 18.55 16.52
N GLY A 97 2.61 19.06 16.30
CA GLY A 97 1.56 19.06 17.31
C GLY A 97 0.23 18.60 16.74
N LEU A 98 -0.74 18.44 17.64
CA LEU A 98 -2.09 18.03 17.29
C LEU A 98 -3.08 19.10 17.73
N ALA A 99 -4.00 19.46 16.85
CA ALA A 99 -5.16 20.29 17.17
C ALA A 99 -6.47 19.54 16.92
N ALA A 100 -7.54 20.01 17.53
CA ALA A 100 -8.89 19.50 17.34
C ALA A 100 -9.85 20.65 17.02
N TYR A 101 -10.73 20.40 16.08
CA TYR A 101 -11.79 21.30 15.64
C TYR A 101 -13.15 20.64 15.81
N ASP A 102 -14.15 21.43 16.18
CA ASP A 102 -15.53 20.94 16.20
C ASP A 102 -16.10 20.73 14.78
N MET A 103 -17.32 20.19 14.72
CA MET A 103 -18.00 19.94 13.43
C MET A 103 -18.30 21.19 12.60
N PHE A 104 -18.14 22.38 13.19
CA PHE A 104 -18.32 23.67 12.51
C PHE A 104 -16.98 24.30 12.09
N GLY A 105 -15.86 23.61 12.32
CA GLY A 105 -14.51 24.09 11.98
C GLY A 105 -13.94 25.09 12.99
N SER A 106 -14.49 25.16 14.21
CA SER A 106 -13.93 26.01 15.27
C SER A 106 -12.85 25.26 16.04
N LEU A 107 -11.69 25.88 16.23
CA LEU A 107 -10.61 25.32 17.06
C LEU A 107 -11.10 25.16 18.50
N ILE A 108 -11.01 23.95 19.04
CA ILE A 108 -11.44 23.63 20.41
C ILE A 108 -10.25 23.37 21.34
N GLY A 109 -9.10 22.95 20.81
CA GLY A 109 -7.89 22.75 21.61
C GLY A 109 -6.72 22.26 20.77
N TYR A 110 -5.52 22.33 21.34
CA TYR A 110 -4.30 21.84 20.72
C TYR A 110 -3.27 21.44 21.78
N THR A 111 -2.30 20.60 21.41
CA THR A 111 -1.15 20.22 22.25
C THR A 111 -0.02 21.22 22.08
N ASP A 112 0.90 21.31 23.05
CA ASP A 112 2.21 21.91 22.76
C ASP A 112 2.91 21.09 21.65
N PRO A 113 3.67 21.73 20.77
CA PRO A 113 4.38 21.05 19.69
C PRO A 113 5.59 20.29 20.22
N VAL A 114 5.79 19.08 19.74
CA VAL A 114 6.87 18.18 20.14
C VAL A 114 8.02 18.34 19.16
N ALA A 115 9.19 18.74 19.68
CA ALA A 115 10.40 18.92 18.88
C ALA A 115 11.10 17.57 18.60
N PRO A 116 11.97 17.49 17.58
CA PRO A 116 12.74 16.27 17.30
C PRO A 116 13.54 15.82 18.53
N GLY A 117 13.49 14.52 18.83
CA GLY A 117 14.13 13.89 19.99
C GLY A 117 13.25 13.84 21.25
N GLN A 118 12.02 14.34 21.19
CA GLN A 118 11.09 14.36 22.32
C GLN A 118 9.94 13.36 22.16
N LEU A 119 9.25 13.09 23.28
CA LEU A 119 8.09 12.22 23.38
C LEU A 119 7.04 12.88 24.26
N VAL A 120 5.81 12.91 23.79
CA VAL A 120 4.61 13.09 24.62
C VAL A 120 3.83 11.78 24.55
N GLU A 121 3.62 11.13 25.69
CA GLU A 121 2.98 9.82 25.76
C GLU A 121 1.69 9.88 26.57
N ASN A 122 0.61 9.33 26.02
CA ASN A 122 -0.68 9.15 26.69
C ASN A 122 -1.25 10.43 27.32
N LEU A 123 -1.02 11.59 26.69
CA LEU A 123 -1.57 12.86 27.13
C LEU A 123 -3.09 12.84 27.01
N LEU A 124 -3.81 13.06 28.11
CA LEU A 124 -5.27 13.21 28.06
C LEU A 124 -5.62 14.50 27.31
N PHE A 125 -6.30 14.36 26.16
CA PHE A 125 -6.77 15.49 25.39
C PHE A 125 -8.16 15.89 25.89
N SER A 126 -8.22 16.93 26.71
CA SER A 126 -9.44 17.42 27.34
C SER A 126 -9.72 18.87 26.98
N VAL A 127 -10.92 19.17 26.50
CA VAL A 127 -11.39 20.54 26.22
C VAL A 127 -12.62 20.83 27.07
N SER A 128 -12.59 21.94 27.79
CA SER A 128 -13.74 22.40 28.61
C SER A 128 -14.28 21.33 29.57
N GLY A 129 -13.39 20.48 30.09
CA GLY A 129 -13.73 19.38 31.01
C GLY A 129 -14.17 18.08 30.31
N PHE A 130 -14.18 18.02 28.98
CA PHE A 130 -14.51 16.83 28.20
C PHE A 130 -13.26 16.19 27.61
N THR A 131 -12.99 14.94 27.99
CA THR A 131 -11.87 14.15 27.47
C THR A 131 -12.28 13.38 26.22
N TYR A 132 -11.52 13.54 25.14
CA TYR A 132 -11.72 12.82 23.88
C TYR A 132 -10.95 11.51 23.83
N GLY A 133 -9.80 11.46 24.50
CA GLY A 133 -8.95 10.28 24.52
C GLY A 133 -7.53 10.61 24.94
N LYS A 134 -6.61 9.72 24.62
CA LYS A 134 -5.17 9.86 24.81
C LYS A 134 -4.48 10.20 23.51
N VAL A 135 -3.53 11.11 23.56
CA VAL A 135 -2.67 11.49 22.45
C VAL A 135 -1.23 11.12 22.77
N THR A 136 -0.58 10.46 21.84
CA THR A 136 0.87 10.21 21.86
C THR A 136 1.49 10.82 20.62
N ILE A 137 2.57 11.58 20.80
CA ILE A 137 3.41 12.13 19.72
C ILE A 137 4.84 11.69 20.03
N ASP A 138 5.30 10.65 19.33
CA ASP A 138 6.66 10.14 19.42
C ASP A 138 7.51 10.72 18.31
N ALA A 139 8.39 11.66 18.65
CA ALA A 139 9.37 12.28 17.75
C ALA A 139 10.81 11.88 18.10
N GLN A 140 11.03 10.79 18.83
CA GLN A 140 12.35 10.43 19.37
C GLN A 140 13.34 9.99 18.27
N THR A 141 12.83 9.48 17.15
CA THR A 141 13.66 9.02 16.03
C THR A 141 14.13 10.21 15.20
N VAL A 142 15.31 10.72 15.50
CA VAL A 142 15.93 11.84 14.75
C VAL A 142 16.86 11.38 13.63
N SER A 143 17.28 10.11 13.64
CA SER A 143 18.12 9.50 12.61
C SER A 143 17.91 7.99 12.63
N ASP A 144 16.99 7.49 11.80
CA ASP A 144 16.76 6.06 11.63
C ASP A 144 18.05 5.37 11.12
N PRO A 145 18.45 4.23 11.68
CA PRO A 145 19.70 3.57 11.32
C PRO A 145 19.74 3.04 9.87
N ASN A 146 18.60 2.90 9.19
CA ASN A 146 18.52 2.30 7.86
C ASN A 146 18.53 3.34 6.73
N ASN A 147 18.00 4.55 6.96
CA ASN A 147 17.93 5.60 5.94
C ASN A 147 18.32 7.01 6.44
N GLY A 148 18.67 7.15 7.72
CA GLY A 148 19.03 8.43 8.34
C GLY A 148 17.87 9.42 8.46
N ALA A 149 16.64 9.03 8.14
CA ALA A 149 15.48 9.89 8.23
C ALA A 149 15.01 10.05 9.67
N SER A 150 14.41 11.19 9.95
CA SER A 150 13.65 11.37 11.19
C SER A 150 12.22 10.84 11.01
N ARG A 151 11.60 10.42 12.11
CA ARG A 151 10.26 9.86 12.14
C ARG A 151 9.45 10.43 13.30
N VAL A 152 8.18 10.72 13.03
CA VAL A 152 7.19 11.08 14.04
C VAL A 152 5.99 10.15 13.92
N VAL A 153 5.59 9.51 15.02
CA VAL A 153 4.34 8.73 15.09
C VAL A 153 3.36 9.46 15.98
N VAL A 154 2.19 9.80 15.43
CA VAL A 154 1.09 10.42 16.16
C VAL A 154 -0.02 9.40 16.33
N VAL A 155 -0.46 9.17 17.56
CA VAL A 155 -1.54 8.23 17.90
C VAL A 155 -2.60 8.96 18.68
N ILE A 156 -3.86 8.75 18.29
CA ILE A 156 -5.04 9.16 19.03
C ILE A 156 -5.81 7.89 19.41
N ASP A 157 -5.86 7.62 20.70
CA ASP A 157 -6.58 6.48 21.26
C ASP A 157 -7.82 6.99 22.00
N SER A 158 -8.98 6.41 21.70
CA SER A 158 -10.24 6.72 22.38
C SER A 158 -10.29 6.24 23.83
N ASP A 159 -9.28 5.49 24.29
CA ASP A 159 -9.16 5.08 25.68
C ASP A 159 -9.21 6.27 26.65
N ASN A 160 -9.96 6.11 27.74
CA ASN A 160 -10.34 7.16 28.70
C ASN A 160 -11.10 8.37 28.10
N GLY A 161 -11.50 8.30 26.83
CA GLY A 161 -12.39 9.24 26.18
C GLY A 161 -13.82 9.07 26.66
N ILE A 162 -14.47 10.18 27.03
CA ILE A 162 -15.91 10.25 27.29
C ILE A 162 -16.64 10.69 26.01
N TYR A 163 -15.97 11.43 25.14
CA TYR A 163 -16.43 11.76 23.79
C TYR A 163 -15.69 10.93 22.74
N PRO A 164 -16.38 10.43 21.69
CA PRO A 164 -15.70 9.69 20.64
C PRO A 164 -14.73 10.59 19.87
N ILE A 165 -13.51 10.10 19.63
CA ILE A 165 -12.49 10.82 18.86
C ILE A 165 -12.94 11.16 17.42
N GLY A 166 -13.96 10.48 16.89
CA GLY A 166 -14.53 10.74 15.57
C GLY A 166 -15.61 11.83 15.51
N THR A 167 -15.96 12.47 16.63
CA THR A 167 -16.91 13.61 16.63
C THR A 167 -16.24 14.96 16.40
N VAL A 168 -14.91 14.97 16.24
CA VAL A 168 -14.10 16.16 15.99
C VAL A 168 -13.20 15.90 14.79
N PHE A 169 -12.77 16.99 14.16
CA PHE A 169 -11.72 16.95 13.16
C PHE A 169 -10.38 17.14 13.86
N TRP A 170 -9.45 16.23 13.65
CA TRP A 170 -8.09 16.37 14.14
C TRP A 170 -7.26 17.09 13.09
N SER A 171 -6.22 17.79 13.54
CA SER A 171 -5.28 18.46 12.66
C SER A 171 -3.87 18.15 13.10
N LEU A 172 -3.07 17.62 12.17
CA LEU A 172 -1.63 17.56 12.33
C LEU A 172 -1.07 18.91 11.88
N TYR A 173 -0.52 19.66 12.83
CA TYR A 173 0.10 20.94 12.53
C TYR A 173 1.61 20.86 12.68
N THR A 174 2.32 21.53 11.77
CA THR A 174 3.79 21.48 11.71
C THR A 174 4.39 22.87 11.52
N PHE A 175 5.56 23.07 12.12
CA PHE A 175 6.41 24.22 11.85
C PHE A 175 7.88 23.84 11.96
N GLY A 176 8.74 24.70 11.41
CA GLY A 176 10.18 24.48 11.34
C GLY A 176 10.66 24.51 9.90
N SER A 177 11.57 23.60 9.56
CA SER A 177 12.11 23.53 8.21
C SER A 177 12.30 22.08 7.76
N GLY A 178 11.84 21.75 6.57
CA GLY A 178 11.95 20.41 5.99
C GLY A 178 10.74 20.08 5.13
N SER A 179 10.81 18.97 4.42
CA SER A 179 9.64 18.38 3.75
C SER A 179 9.43 16.98 4.30
N PHE A 180 8.17 16.56 4.40
CA PHE A 180 7.82 15.26 4.94
C PHE A 180 6.79 14.55 4.06
N ASP A 181 6.69 13.25 4.29
CA ASP A 181 5.57 12.42 3.88
C ASP A 181 4.95 11.80 5.13
N ALA A 182 3.63 11.79 5.21
CA ALA A 182 2.90 11.23 6.34
C ALA A 182 1.73 10.37 5.86
N TRP A 183 1.57 9.20 6.47
CA TRP A 183 0.52 8.25 6.15
C TRP A 183 -0.39 8.03 7.35
N VAL A 184 -1.70 8.09 7.17
CA VAL A 184 -2.65 7.49 8.10
C VAL A 184 -2.49 5.98 8.00
N ILE A 185 -1.98 5.36 9.06
CA ILE A 185 -1.68 3.92 9.09
C ILE A 185 -2.85 3.08 9.58
N THR A 186 -3.80 3.71 10.28
CA THR A 186 -5.03 3.07 10.78
C THR A 186 -6.06 4.11 11.20
N GLY A 187 -7.34 3.73 11.12
CA GLY A 187 -8.44 4.41 11.82
C GLY A 187 -8.84 5.78 11.28
N GLY A 188 -8.63 6.08 10.00
CA GLY A 188 -8.98 7.40 9.47
C GLY A 188 -8.47 7.68 8.06
N ASN A 189 -8.70 8.90 7.60
CA ASN A 189 -8.14 9.48 6.38
C ASN A 189 -7.93 10.99 6.58
N PHE A 190 -7.02 11.58 5.82
CA PHE A 190 -6.99 13.02 5.64
C PHE A 190 -8.19 13.49 4.81
N THR A 191 -8.48 14.78 4.85
CA THR A 191 -9.57 15.40 4.10
C THR A 191 -9.08 16.07 2.81
N LEU A 192 -10.00 16.43 1.93
CA LEU A 192 -9.73 17.29 0.77
C LEU A 192 -9.81 18.79 1.10
N ASP A 193 -9.95 19.16 2.38
CA ASP A 193 -10.08 20.55 2.76
C ASP A 193 -8.79 21.30 2.40
N ALA A 194 -8.96 22.40 1.66
CA ALA A 194 -7.86 23.21 1.18
C ALA A 194 -8.15 24.68 1.50
N SER A 195 -7.23 25.30 2.24
CA SER A 195 -7.23 26.72 2.55
C SER A 195 -5.81 27.27 2.48
N ALA A 196 -5.59 28.55 2.81
CA ALA A 196 -4.24 29.12 2.73
C ALA A 196 -3.23 28.45 3.69
N TRP A 197 -3.69 27.82 4.78
CA TRP A 197 -2.86 27.17 5.79
C TRP A 197 -3.21 25.68 6.01
N ILE A 198 -4.35 25.21 5.49
CA ILE A 198 -4.72 23.78 5.49
C ILE A 198 -4.31 23.15 4.16
N ILE A 199 -3.42 22.18 4.25
CA ILE A 199 -2.95 21.35 3.16
C ILE A 199 -3.84 20.09 3.07
N PRO A 200 -4.44 19.82 1.90
CA PRO A 200 -5.28 18.65 1.74
C PRO A 200 -4.46 17.36 1.79
N GLY A 201 -5.14 16.27 2.17
CA GLY A 201 -4.68 14.93 1.92
C GLY A 201 -4.72 14.57 0.43
N ASN A 202 -4.10 13.45 0.11
CA ASN A 202 -4.08 12.86 -1.22
C ASN A 202 -3.89 11.33 -1.10
N ASN A 203 -3.91 10.68 -2.26
CA ASN A 203 -3.69 9.25 -2.45
C ASN A 203 -2.34 8.96 -3.13
N ASP A 204 -1.46 9.97 -3.25
CA ASP A 204 -0.09 9.78 -3.74
C ASP A 204 0.68 8.88 -2.79
N LYS A 205 1.69 8.17 -3.31
CA LYS A 205 2.55 7.28 -2.50
C LYS A 205 1.73 6.27 -1.66
N SER A 206 0.61 5.81 -2.18
CA SER A 206 -0.28 4.83 -1.54
C SER A 206 0.24 3.40 -1.62
N VAL A 207 1.27 3.14 -2.46
CA VAL A 207 1.91 1.82 -2.57
C VAL A 207 2.44 1.37 -1.21
N GLY A 208 1.93 0.25 -0.70
CA GLY A 208 2.25 -0.24 0.63
C GLY A 208 3.58 -0.98 0.73
N ILE A 209 4.08 -1.11 1.96
CA ILE A 209 5.18 -2.02 2.31
C ILE A 209 4.61 -3.46 2.32
N PRO A 210 5.25 -4.46 1.71
CA PRO A 210 6.63 -4.48 1.20
C PRO A 210 6.76 -4.32 -0.31
N SER A 211 5.74 -3.83 -1.01
CA SER A 211 5.85 -3.54 -2.46
C SER A 211 6.89 -2.47 -2.77
N THR A 212 7.22 -1.63 -1.79
CA THR A 212 8.28 -0.63 -1.86
C THR A 212 9.69 -1.22 -1.67
N SER A 213 9.88 -2.52 -1.41
CA SER A 213 11.23 -3.09 -1.29
C SER A 213 12.04 -3.00 -2.60
N LEU A 214 13.35 -3.20 -2.53
CA LEU A 214 14.22 -3.09 -3.71
C LEU A 214 14.18 -4.35 -4.59
N LYS A 215 13.89 -5.53 -4.02
CA LYS A 215 13.95 -6.83 -4.73
C LYS A 215 12.61 -7.56 -4.85
N THR A 216 11.53 -7.09 -4.20
CA THR A 216 10.18 -7.61 -4.45
C THR A 216 9.62 -7.04 -5.75
N ILE A 217 8.88 -7.85 -6.50
CA ILE A 217 8.17 -7.39 -7.71
C ILE A 217 6.80 -6.86 -7.27
N SER A 218 6.57 -5.56 -7.42
CA SER A 218 5.32 -4.90 -7.04
C SER A 218 4.30 -4.95 -8.17
N VAL A 219 3.04 -5.23 -7.81
CA VAL A 219 1.97 -5.49 -8.78
C VAL A 219 0.73 -4.64 -8.50
N GLY A 220 0.39 -3.78 -9.46
CA GLY A 220 -0.89 -3.05 -9.49
C GLY A 220 -2.03 -3.85 -10.13
N SER A 221 -3.26 -3.35 -10.01
CA SER A 221 -4.48 -4.00 -10.51
C SER A 221 -5.11 -3.22 -11.66
N TYR A 222 -5.50 -3.92 -12.72
CA TYR A 222 -6.34 -3.36 -13.78
C TYR A 222 -7.54 -4.27 -14.09
N VAL A 223 -8.53 -3.69 -14.77
CA VAL A 223 -9.81 -4.35 -15.11
C VAL A 223 -9.69 -5.14 -16.41
N THR A 224 -9.96 -6.44 -16.38
CA THR A 224 -10.13 -7.27 -17.60
C THR A 224 -11.56 -7.76 -17.80
N LYS A 225 -12.38 -7.70 -16.74
CA LYS A 225 -13.75 -8.20 -16.72
C LYS A 225 -14.56 -7.34 -15.75
N ASN A 226 -15.83 -7.14 -16.05
CA ASN A 226 -16.73 -6.36 -15.20
C ASN A 226 -18.11 -7.00 -14.96
N GLN A 227 -18.37 -8.20 -15.49
CA GLN A 227 -19.65 -8.90 -15.32
C GLN A 227 -19.47 -10.39 -15.09
N TRP A 228 -20.34 -11.00 -14.29
CA TRP A 228 -20.40 -12.45 -14.07
C TRP A 228 -21.83 -12.92 -13.77
N ILE A 229 -22.05 -14.23 -13.80
CA ILE A 229 -23.34 -14.85 -13.44
C ILE A 229 -23.19 -15.47 -12.05
N ASP A 230 -24.04 -15.04 -11.11
CA ASP A 230 -24.01 -15.50 -9.72
C ASP A 230 -24.73 -16.86 -9.51
N ILE A 231 -24.70 -17.36 -8.28
CA ILE A 231 -25.31 -18.64 -7.87
C ILE A 231 -26.82 -18.68 -8.10
N ASN A 232 -27.48 -17.53 -8.12
CA ASN A 232 -28.91 -17.38 -8.36
C ASN A 232 -29.23 -17.13 -9.85
N SER A 233 -28.24 -17.31 -10.73
CA SER A 233 -28.34 -17.07 -12.18
C SER A 233 -28.60 -15.60 -12.55
N ASN A 234 -28.31 -14.65 -11.66
CA ASN A 234 -28.40 -13.23 -11.97
C ASN A 234 -27.10 -12.75 -12.61
N THR A 235 -27.20 -11.84 -13.57
CA THR A 235 -26.04 -11.12 -14.11
C THR A 235 -25.67 -10.01 -13.15
N GLN A 236 -24.44 -10.07 -12.63
CA GLN A 236 -23.85 -9.06 -11.77
C GLN A 236 -22.92 -8.16 -12.59
N THR A 237 -22.83 -6.89 -12.20
CA THR A 237 -21.90 -5.90 -12.79
C THR A 237 -21.06 -5.27 -11.69
N GLN A 238 -19.74 -5.22 -11.89
CA GLN A 238 -18.81 -4.55 -11.00
C GLN A 238 -18.95 -3.04 -11.18
N LEU A 239 -19.18 -2.33 -10.07
CA LEU A 239 -19.32 -0.88 -10.03
C LEU A 239 -18.10 -0.25 -9.35
N ASN A 240 -17.78 0.98 -9.73
CA ASN A 240 -16.80 1.84 -9.09
C ASN A 240 -17.42 2.61 -7.89
N SER A 241 -16.62 3.47 -7.24
CA SER A 241 -17.08 4.28 -6.09
C SER A 241 -18.26 5.21 -6.42
N GLN A 242 -18.43 5.61 -7.68
CA GLN A 242 -19.54 6.44 -8.15
C GLN A 242 -20.78 5.63 -8.58
N GLY A 243 -20.78 4.31 -8.40
CA GLY A 243 -21.90 3.43 -8.76
C GLY A 243 -22.04 3.17 -10.27
N LEU A 244 -21.00 3.45 -11.06
CA LEU A 244 -20.95 3.21 -12.50
C LEU A 244 -20.18 1.92 -12.81
N PRO A 245 -20.48 1.20 -13.91
CA PRO A 245 -19.70 0.04 -14.32
C PRO A 245 -18.22 0.37 -14.51
N VAL A 246 -17.35 -0.48 -13.97
CA VAL A 246 -15.91 -0.33 -14.18
C VAL A 246 -15.53 -0.52 -15.64
N THR A 247 -14.55 0.26 -16.09
CA THR A 247 -14.12 0.28 -17.49
C THR A 247 -13.06 -0.77 -17.76
N ILE A 248 -13.34 -1.72 -18.66
CA ILE A 248 -12.37 -2.75 -19.07
C ILE A 248 -11.15 -2.07 -19.69
N GLY A 249 -9.97 -2.45 -19.22
CA GLY A 249 -8.68 -1.89 -19.62
C GLY A 249 -8.19 -0.75 -18.73
N ALA A 250 -9.05 -0.11 -17.94
CA ALA A 250 -8.64 0.92 -17.00
C ALA A 250 -7.94 0.31 -15.77
N ILE A 251 -7.17 1.15 -15.05
CA ILE A 251 -6.64 0.80 -13.73
C ILE A 251 -7.81 0.61 -12.76
N SER A 252 -7.67 -0.30 -11.81
CA SER A 252 -8.63 -0.41 -10.71
C SER A 252 -8.51 0.81 -9.82
N GLU A 253 -9.65 1.41 -9.43
CA GLU A 253 -9.69 2.64 -8.63
C GLU A 253 -8.96 2.48 -7.28
N PHE A 254 -9.05 1.31 -6.67
CA PHE A 254 -8.37 0.99 -5.42
C PHE A 254 -6.87 0.71 -5.58
N SER A 255 -6.34 0.53 -6.80
CA SER A 255 -4.95 0.08 -6.97
C SER A 255 -4.00 1.13 -6.45
N SER A 256 -3.32 0.84 -5.33
CA SER A 256 -2.29 1.72 -4.80
C SER A 256 -1.21 2.00 -5.83
N HIS A 257 -0.68 3.22 -5.80
CA HIS A 257 0.23 3.73 -6.80
C HIS A 257 1.42 4.45 -6.17
N GLY A 258 2.49 4.56 -6.95
CA GLY A 258 3.70 5.25 -6.56
C GLY A 258 3.55 6.79 -6.56
N PRO A 259 4.69 7.49 -6.47
CA PRO A 259 6.03 6.91 -6.33
C PRO A 259 6.22 6.29 -4.94
N SER A 260 7.30 5.53 -4.73
CA SER A 260 7.78 5.29 -3.37
C SER A 260 8.29 6.60 -2.75
N ARG A 261 8.53 6.64 -1.44
CA ARG A 261 9.05 7.84 -0.77
C ARG A 261 10.39 8.29 -1.36
N ASP A 262 11.26 7.35 -1.73
CA ASP A 262 12.54 7.61 -2.41
C ASP A 262 12.40 7.90 -3.92
N GLY A 263 11.18 8.04 -4.43
CA GLY A 263 10.90 8.52 -5.79
C GLY A 263 10.94 7.44 -6.88
N ARG A 264 11.08 6.15 -6.53
CA ARG A 264 11.01 5.07 -7.52
C ARG A 264 9.59 4.96 -8.05
N VAL A 265 9.50 4.64 -9.34
CA VAL A 265 8.23 4.30 -9.97
C VAL A 265 7.73 2.97 -9.42
N GLN A 266 6.51 2.98 -8.90
CA GLN A 266 5.79 1.82 -8.39
C GLN A 266 4.35 1.86 -8.91
N PRO A 267 3.70 0.73 -9.21
CA PRO A 267 4.24 -0.63 -9.17
C PRO A 267 5.26 -0.89 -10.30
N ASP A 268 5.84 -2.10 -10.39
CA ASP A 268 6.68 -2.46 -11.54
C ASP A 268 5.86 -2.67 -12.81
N VAL A 269 4.74 -3.38 -12.67
CA VAL A 269 3.78 -3.76 -13.71
C VAL A 269 2.38 -3.90 -13.11
N SER A 270 1.35 -3.86 -13.95
CA SER A 270 -0.03 -4.16 -13.53
C SER A 270 -0.54 -5.48 -14.13
N ALA A 271 -1.36 -6.18 -13.35
CA ALA A 271 -1.99 -7.44 -13.73
C ALA A 271 -3.52 -7.40 -13.47
N PRO A 272 -4.29 -8.35 -14.02
CA PRO A 272 -5.73 -8.43 -13.76
C PRO A 272 -6.01 -8.64 -12.27
N GLY A 273 -6.72 -7.70 -11.64
CA GLY A 273 -7.02 -7.75 -10.21
C GLY A 273 -8.44 -7.40 -9.83
N GLU A 274 -9.30 -7.06 -10.79
CA GLU A 274 -10.69 -6.70 -10.53
C GLU A 274 -11.70 -7.61 -11.22
N ALA A 275 -12.73 -7.99 -10.47
CA ALA A 275 -13.69 -9.04 -10.82
C ALA A 275 -13.04 -10.37 -11.22
N ILE A 276 -12.02 -10.79 -10.45
CA ILE A 276 -11.29 -12.03 -10.67
C ILE A 276 -12.06 -13.20 -10.06
N ILE A 277 -12.24 -14.24 -10.85
CA ILE A 277 -12.98 -15.45 -10.48
C ILE A 277 -11.97 -16.54 -10.18
N SER A 278 -11.98 -17.06 -8.96
CA SER A 278 -11.10 -18.15 -8.54
C SER A 278 -11.82 -19.16 -7.65
N ALA A 279 -11.12 -20.21 -7.24
CA ALA A 279 -11.66 -21.29 -6.43
C ALA A 279 -12.28 -20.76 -5.13
N LEU A 280 -13.48 -21.24 -4.80
CA LEU A 280 -14.12 -21.03 -3.52
C LEU A 280 -13.81 -22.22 -2.61
N SER A 281 -13.32 -21.95 -1.40
CA SER A 281 -13.12 -23.02 -0.41
C SER A 281 -14.44 -23.66 -0.02
N TYR A 282 -14.46 -25.00 0.10
CA TYR A 282 -15.61 -25.75 0.57
C TYR A 282 -15.99 -25.39 2.03
N ASP A 283 -15.00 -25.00 2.84
CA ASP A 283 -15.21 -24.69 4.26
C ASP A 283 -15.79 -23.29 4.49
N LEU A 284 -15.90 -22.45 3.44
CA LEU A 284 -16.48 -21.13 3.55
C LEU A 284 -18.01 -21.22 3.62
N THR A 285 -18.56 -20.75 4.73
CA THR A 285 -20.02 -20.66 4.92
C THR A 285 -20.54 -19.35 4.35
N LEU A 286 -21.62 -19.42 3.57
CA LEU A 286 -22.33 -18.25 3.06
C LEU A 286 -22.78 -17.32 4.21
N GLY A 287 -22.64 -16.01 4.03
CA GLY A 287 -23.07 -14.99 5.00
C GLY A 287 -21.90 -14.23 5.61
N VAL A 288 -21.02 -14.88 6.38
CA VAL A 288 -19.91 -14.19 7.05
C VAL A 288 -18.80 -13.86 6.05
N GLY A 289 -18.83 -12.64 5.51
CA GLY A 289 -17.83 -12.15 4.56
C GLY A 289 -17.91 -12.77 3.16
N VAL A 290 -19.00 -13.48 2.84
CA VAL A 290 -19.26 -14.09 1.51
C VAL A 290 -20.70 -13.82 1.10
N ASN A 291 -20.88 -12.99 0.06
CA ASN A 291 -22.19 -12.71 -0.51
C ASN A 291 -22.53 -13.71 -1.62
N ALA A 292 -23.79 -14.12 -1.72
CA ALA A 292 -24.26 -15.00 -2.80
C ALA A 292 -24.01 -14.39 -4.19
N SER A 293 -24.08 -13.06 -4.32
CA SER A 293 -23.77 -12.33 -5.56
C SER A 293 -22.31 -12.48 -5.99
N ASP A 294 -21.39 -12.84 -5.10
CA ASP A 294 -19.99 -13.08 -5.44
C ASP A 294 -19.72 -14.54 -5.82
N ILE A 295 -20.62 -15.47 -5.53
CA ILE A 295 -20.44 -16.89 -5.87
C ILE A 295 -20.98 -17.15 -7.27
N LEU A 296 -20.22 -17.86 -8.11
CA LEU A 296 -20.65 -18.19 -9.46
C LEU A 296 -21.77 -19.24 -9.48
N TRP A 297 -22.53 -19.28 -10.57
CA TRP A 297 -23.61 -20.25 -10.84
C TRP A 297 -23.25 -21.73 -10.57
N THR A 298 -21.97 -22.11 -10.62
CA THR A 298 -21.53 -23.49 -10.31
C THR A 298 -21.37 -23.77 -8.82
N GLY A 299 -21.40 -22.75 -7.96
CA GLY A 299 -21.15 -22.86 -6.52
C GLY A 299 -19.69 -23.16 -6.13
N LYS A 300 -18.78 -23.28 -7.11
CA LYS A 300 -17.38 -23.70 -6.89
C LYS A 300 -16.35 -22.58 -6.98
N HIS A 301 -16.78 -21.40 -7.41
CA HIS A 301 -15.91 -20.26 -7.64
C HIS A 301 -16.52 -19.01 -7.05
N ARG A 302 -15.65 -18.08 -6.66
CA ARG A 302 -16.01 -16.80 -6.11
C ARG A 302 -15.30 -15.68 -6.86
N LYS A 303 -16.01 -14.58 -7.08
CA LYS A 303 -15.49 -13.29 -7.52
C LYS A 303 -14.87 -12.56 -6.34
N MET A 304 -13.62 -12.12 -6.50
CA MET A 304 -12.95 -11.18 -5.60
C MET A 304 -12.24 -10.10 -6.42
N GLN A 305 -11.83 -9.03 -5.75
CA GLN A 305 -11.01 -7.98 -6.35
C GLN A 305 -9.94 -7.50 -5.35
N GLY A 306 -8.87 -6.93 -5.88
CA GLY A 306 -7.74 -6.38 -5.12
C GLY A 306 -6.43 -6.58 -5.88
N THR A 307 -5.41 -5.80 -5.53
CA THR A 307 -4.03 -6.11 -5.95
C THR A 307 -3.59 -7.48 -5.42
N SER A 308 -4.21 -7.96 -4.34
CA SER A 308 -4.14 -9.35 -3.85
C SER A 308 -4.53 -10.42 -4.88
N MET A 309 -5.34 -10.08 -5.89
CA MET A 309 -5.71 -10.95 -7.00
C MET A 309 -4.83 -10.71 -8.24
N ALA A 310 -4.23 -9.52 -8.37
CA ALA A 310 -3.26 -9.20 -9.42
C ALA A 310 -1.90 -9.89 -9.18
N SER A 311 -1.36 -9.79 -7.97
CA SER A 311 -0.08 -10.41 -7.56
C SER A 311 0.05 -11.91 -7.90
N PRO A 312 -0.96 -12.78 -7.68
CA PRO A 312 -0.85 -14.20 -8.04
C PRO A 312 -0.79 -14.46 -9.55
N HIS A 313 -1.31 -13.56 -10.40
CA HIS A 313 -1.10 -13.68 -11.86
C HIS A 313 0.38 -13.53 -12.19
N ILE A 314 1.04 -12.50 -11.67
CA ILE A 314 2.49 -12.28 -11.87
C ILE A 314 3.30 -13.43 -11.24
N THR A 315 2.89 -13.91 -10.08
CA THR A 315 3.49 -15.10 -9.46
C THR A 315 3.43 -16.31 -10.39
N GLY A 316 2.28 -16.58 -11.01
CA GLY A 316 2.13 -17.65 -11.99
C GLY A 316 3.02 -17.47 -13.23
N VAL A 317 3.08 -16.25 -13.77
CA VAL A 317 3.98 -15.92 -14.90
C VAL A 317 5.44 -16.18 -14.54
N ILE A 318 5.88 -15.73 -13.36
CA ILE A 318 7.25 -15.99 -12.88
C ILE A 318 7.49 -17.48 -12.65
N GLY A 319 6.49 -18.24 -12.19
CA GLY A 319 6.56 -19.70 -12.09
C GLY A 319 6.92 -20.33 -13.45
N LEU A 320 6.26 -19.92 -14.53
CA LEU A 320 6.57 -20.35 -15.89
C LEU A 320 7.93 -19.86 -16.39
N MET A 321 8.34 -18.64 -16.01
CA MET A 321 9.69 -18.12 -16.30
C MET A 321 10.76 -18.97 -15.61
N LEU A 322 10.52 -19.40 -14.36
CA LEU A 322 11.41 -20.26 -13.59
C LEU A 322 11.47 -21.70 -14.13
N GLU A 323 10.40 -22.19 -14.76
CA GLU A 323 10.41 -23.46 -15.49
C GLU A 323 11.40 -23.43 -16.66
N ARG A 324 11.52 -22.28 -17.35
CA ARG A 324 12.49 -22.07 -18.44
C ARG A 324 13.91 -21.87 -17.93
N ASN A 325 14.06 -21.18 -16.81
CA ASN A 325 15.36 -20.94 -16.17
C ASN A 325 15.22 -20.93 -14.65
N GLY A 326 15.49 -22.07 -14.01
CA GLY A 326 15.40 -22.24 -12.56
C GLY A 326 16.39 -21.39 -11.74
N THR A 327 17.33 -20.71 -12.39
CA THR A 327 18.30 -19.81 -11.75
C THR A 327 18.00 -18.32 -11.97
N LEU A 328 16.85 -18.01 -12.57
CA LEU A 328 16.43 -16.62 -12.83
C LEU A 328 16.48 -15.78 -11.55
N THR A 329 17.12 -14.62 -11.62
CA THR A 329 17.23 -13.70 -10.49
C THR A 329 16.01 -12.78 -10.39
N PRO A 330 15.73 -12.19 -9.22
CA PRO A 330 14.63 -11.22 -9.06
C PRO A 330 14.74 -10.05 -10.04
N ASP A 331 15.95 -9.47 -10.20
CA ASP A 331 16.18 -8.35 -11.11
C ASP A 331 15.98 -8.74 -12.58
N ALA A 332 16.42 -9.94 -12.98
CA ALA A 332 16.19 -10.43 -14.34
C ALA A 332 14.69 -10.65 -14.61
N ALA A 333 13.97 -11.25 -13.67
CA ALA A 333 12.52 -11.44 -13.78
C ALA A 333 11.78 -10.09 -13.86
N ARG A 334 12.12 -9.14 -12.97
CA ARG A 334 11.60 -7.78 -12.97
C ARG A 334 11.84 -7.09 -14.31
N ASN A 335 13.07 -7.11 -14.82
CA ASN A 335 13.43 -6.46 -16.07
C ASN A 335 12.74 -7.07 -17.29
N ILE A 336 12.58 -8.40 -17.33
CA ILE A 336 11.82 -9.06 -18.40
C ILE A 336 10.36 -8.64 -18.35
N LEU A 337 9.70 -8.74 -17.18
CA LEU A 337 8.30 -8.34 -17.01
C LEU A 337 8.06 -6.88 -17.42
N LYS A 338 8.96 -5.98 -17.03
CA LYS A 338 8.90 -4.56 -17.38
C LYS A 338 9.15 -4.32 -18.87
N GLY A 339 10.13 -5.01 -19.45
CA GLY A 339 10.52 -4.86 -20.86
C GLY A 339 9.51 -5.46 -21.85
N THR A 340 8.71 -6.44 -21.43
CA THR A 340 7.67 -7.07 -22.25
C THR A 340 6.26 -6.56 -21.93
N ALA A 341 6.11 -5.64 -20.97
CA ALA A 341 4.81 -5.10 -20.62
C ALA A 341 4.18 -4.34 -21.81
N ARG A 342 2.86 -4.50 -21.96
CA ARG A 342 2.08 -3.83 -22.99
C ARG A 342 1.61 -2.45 -22.51
N SER A 343 1.67 -1.49 -23.41
CA SER A 343 1.02 -0.19 -23.25
C SER A 343 -0.16 -0.05 -24.20
N ASP A 344 -1.14 0.74 -23.81
CA ASP A 344 -2.30 1.10 -24.61
C ASP A 344 -2.85 2.49 -24.20
N GLY A 345 -4.01 2.86 -24.75
CA GLY A 345 -4.63 4.15 -24.46
C GLY A 345 -4.98 4.37 -22.98
N PHE A 346 -5.13 3.30 -22.18
CA PHE A 346 -5.37 3.44 -20.74
C PHE A 346 -4.09 3.62 -19.95
N THR A 347 -2.99 2.98 -20.36
CA THR A 347 -1.71 3.11 -19.65
C THR A 347 -1.07 4.48 -19.86
N GLY A 348 -1.36 5.13 -20.99
CA GLY A 348 -0.66 6.33 -21.41
C GLY A 348 0.84 6.07 -21.63
N THR A 349 1.67 7.08 -21.35
CA THR A 349 3.14 6.95 -21.43
C THR A 349 3.65 6.17 -20.22
N VAL A 350 4.39 5.09 -20.48
CA VAL A 350 5.01 4.23 -19.46
C VAL A 350 6.55 4.33 -19.53
N PRO A 351 7.28 4.13 -18.41
CA PRO A 351 6.76 3.81 -17.09
C PRO A 351 6.10 5.02 -16.38
N ASN A 352 5.11 4.75 -15.53
CA ASN A 352 4.47 5.75 -14.66
C ASN A 352 4.00 5.12 -13.34
N ASN A 353 3.62 5.96 -12.37
CA ASN A 353 3.24 5.49 -11.03
C ASN A 353 1.90 4.75 -10.98
N ILE A 354 1.09 4.76 -12.04
CA ILE A 354 -0.24 4.15 -12.03
C ILE A 354 -0.14 2.69 -12.53
N PHE A 355 0.48 2.49 -13.69
CA PHE A 355 0.59 1.19 -14.35
C PHE A 355 1.99 0.56 -14.25
N GLY A 356 2.95 1.23 -13.61
CA GLY A 356 4.35 0.85 -13.71
C GLY A 356 4.81 0.90 -15.15
N SER A 357 5.42 -0.19 -15.63
CA SER A 357 5.87 -0.33 -17.03
C SER A 357 4.74 -0.73 -17.99
N GLY A 358 3.53 -0.95 -17.49
CA GLY A 358 2.36 -1.33 -18.30
C GLY A 358 1.69 -2.62 -17.81
N LYS A 359 0.83 -3.15 -18.66
CA LYS A 359 0.06 -4.38 -18.41
C LYS A 359 0.93 -5.58 -18.73
N VAL A 360 0.97 -6.57 -17.84
CA VAL A 360 1.75 -7.80 -18.07
C VAL A 360 1.41 -8.47 -19.41
N ASP A 361 2.46 -8.90 -20.10
CA ASP A 361 2.38 -9.87 -21.20
C ASP A 361 3.04 -11.18 -20.77
N ALA A 362 2.21 -12.17 -20.45
CA ALA A 362 2.71 -13.47 -19.98
C ALA A 362 3.46 -14.22 -21.09
N TYR A 363 3.01 -14.11 -22.33
CA TYR A 363 3.59 -14.86 -23.45
C TYR A 363 4.98 -14.33 -23.78
N ASP A 364 5.10 -13.01 -23.95
CA ASP A 364 6.38 -12.39 -24.28
C ASP A 364 7.36 -12.50 -23.10
N ALA A 365 6.91 -12.35 -21.85
CA ALA A 365 7.75 -12.51 -20.67
C ALA A 365 8.37 -13.92 -20.59
N VAL A 366 7.55 -14.97 -20.72
CA VAL A 366 8.02 -16.36 -20.66
C VAL A 366 8.89 -16.71 -21.87
N SER A 367 8.55 -16.20 -23.05
CA SER A 367 9.29 -16.47 -24.30
C SER A 367 10.67 -15.78 -24.33
N THR A 368 10.81 -14.64 -23.66
CA THR A 368 12.07 -13.89 -23.55
C THR A 368 13.10 -14.58 -22.65
N VAL A 369 12.64 -15.42 -21.71
CA VAL A 369 13.56 -16.18 -20.84
C VAL A 369 14.35 -17.17 -21.69
N VAL A 370 15.64 -16.87 -21.88
CA VAL A 370 16.59 -17.83 -22.44
C VAL A 370 16.70 -19.01 -21.51
N ALA A 371 16.57 -20.23 -22.06
CA ALA A 371 16.76 -21.45 -21.30
C ALA A 371 18.12 -21.41 -20.59
N GLY A 372 18.11 -21.60 -19.28
CA GLY A 372 19.37 -21.84 -18.56
C GLY A 372 20.00 -23.10 -19.15
N LEU A 373 21.32 -23.09 -19.42
CA LEU A 373 22.03 -24.33 -19.76
C LEU A 373 21.67 -25.36 -18.69
N GLU A 374 20.95 -26.41 -19.10
CA GLU A 374 20.43 -27.40 -18.16
C GLU A 374 21.56 -27.91 -17.27
N ARG A 375 21.24 -28.12 -16.00
CA ARG A 375 22.03 -29.02 -15.17
C ARG A 375 21.95 -30.38 -15.87
N ILE A 376 22.99 -30.75 -16.61
CA ILE A 376 23.18 -32.13 -17.07
C ILE A 376 23.15 -32.97 -15.79
N ASP A 377 22.04 -33.66 -15.55
CA ASP A 377 21.98 -34.65 -14.48
C ASP A 377 22.79 -35.84 -14.99
N PRO A 378 23.98 -36.14 -14.43
CA PRO A 378 24.71 -37.30 -14.84
C PRO A 378 24.02 -38.51 -14.21
N ALA A 379 23.25 -39.20 -15.05
CA ALA A 379 22.76 -40.56 -14.90
C ALA A 379 21.61 -40.82 -13.91
N LEU A 380 20.57 -41.50 -14.41
CA LEU A 380 20.46 -42.94 -14.16
C LEU A 380 20.19 -43.69 -15.48
N PRO A 381 20.70 -44.93 -15.64
CA PRO A 381 20.78 -45.64 -16.90
C PRO A 381 19.47 -46.35 -17.25
N GLU A 382 19.31 -46.63 -18.54
CA GLU A 382 18.35 -47.61 -19.05
C GLU A 382 18.51 -48.96 -18.31
N ALA A 383 17.42 -49.44 -17.73
CA ALA A 383 17.09 -50.86 -17.58
C ALA A 383 15.57 -51.02 -17.45
#